data_AF-A0A0C5G8C2-F1
#
_entry.id   AF-A0A0C5G8C2-F1
#
_cell.length_a   1.000
_cell.length_b   1.000
_cell.length_c   1.000
_cell.angle_alpha   90.00
_cell.angle_beta   90.00
_cell.angle_gamma   90.00
#
_symmetry.space_group_name_H-M   'P 1'
#
loop_
_entity.id
_entity.type
_entity.pdbx_description
1 polymer ?
#
loop_
_entity_poly.entity_id
_entity_poly.type
_entity_poly.pdbx_seq_one_letter_code
_entity_poly.pdbx_strand_id
1 'polypeptide(L)'
;MVRSDAPEPERRLRRRSPGRIVLVTLIVVAALILAWRVVVLGALEAHFGSGFDDRRFDELETAFEHRQPAFARADARMRELAAAHPRAERIAWSLGLICVRDAGRAEACEPTTPRDQAAYKDLPGVDVIVRQSKDEGRTFFRFHGDDPPRYTIMHASGGTDVAAYAEDHGFRSTRSLKPGWAILGPIPDVDREEDQWQ
;
A
#
# COMPACT_ATOMS: atom_id res chain seq x y z
N MET A 1 33.85 86.89 22.69
CA MET A 1 34.28 85.47 22.70
C MET A 1 33.03 84.65 23.07
N VAL A 2 32.28 84.08 22.11
CA VAL A 2 32.54 82.87 21.28
C VAL A 2 32.55 81.64 22.21
N ARG A 3 31.78 80.56 22.10
CA ARG A 3 31.02 79.82 21.04
C ARG A 3 29.97 78.97 21.80
N SER A 4 28.74 78.79 21.32
CA SER A 4 28.29 77.64 20.49
C SER A 4 28.52 76.26 21.12
N ASP A 5 27.47 75.47 21.28
CA ASP A 5 27.25 74.24 20.49
C ASP A 5 26.21 73.33 21.15
N ALA A 6 25.13 73.06 20.41
CA ALA A 6 24.48 71.76 20.50
C ALA A 6 25.39 70.71 19.84
N PRO A 7 25.47 69.50 20.40
CA PRO A 7 25.12 68.32 19.62
C PRO A 7 24.18 67.39 20.42
N GLU A 8 23.02 67.03 19.89
CA GLU A 8 22.78 65.81 19.08
C GLU A 8 22.61 64.51 19.93
N PRO A 9 21.95 63.49 19.38
CA PRO A 9 20.95 62.69 20.07
C PRO A 9 21.58 61.47 20.73
N GLU A 10 21.35 61.27 22.03
CA GLU A 10 21.62 59.96 22.61
C GLU A 10 20.62 58.95 22.07
N ARG A 11 21.04 58.27 20.99
CA ARG A 11 20.72 56.88 20.67
C ARG A 11 20.97 56.04 21.93
N ARG A 12 20.06 56.04 22.89
CA ARG A 12 20.03 54.99 23.91
C ARG A 12 19.45 53.75 23.27
N LEU A 13 20.37 53.03 22.62
CA LEU A 13 20.43 51.58 22.52
C LEU A 13 19.37 50.95 23.43
N ARG A 14 18.30 50.52 22.78
CA ARG A 14 17.19 49.78 23.37
C ARG A 14 17.80 48.59 24.11
N ARG A 15 18.11 48.79 25.40
CA ARG A 15 18.75 47.82 26.27
C ARG A 15 17.85 46.60 26.21
N ARG A 16 18.26 45.55 25.47
CA ARG A 16 17.48 44.32 25.39
C ARG A 16 17.43 43.80 26.81
N SER A 17 16.28 43.97 27.44
CA SER A 17 16.02 43.45 28.78
C SER A 17 16.37 41.96 28.75
N PRO A 18 17.25 41.48 29.64
CA PRO A 18 17.62 40.07 29.69
C PRO A 18 16.37 39.18 29.84
N GLY A 19 15.32 39.67 30.52
CA GLY A 19 14.03 38.99 30.59
C GLY A 19 13.32 38.86 29.23
N ARG A 20 13.45 39.85 28.33
CA ARG A 20 12.90 39.77 26.98
C ARG A 20 13.69 38.82 26.09
N ILE A 21 15.00 38.70 26.30
CA ILE A 21 15.83 37.70 25.61
C ILE A 21 15.43 36.31 26.08
N VAL A 22 15.34 36.07 27.39
CA VAL A 22 14.94 34.77 27.96
C VAL A 22 13.55 34.35 27.48
N LEU A 23 12.58 35.27 27.46
CA LEU A 23 11.22 34.97 26.98
C LEU A 23 11.20 34.59 25.50
N VAL A 24 11.93 35.32 24.64
CA VAL A 24 12.01 35.00 23.20
C VAL A 24 12.70 33.65 23.00
N THR A 25 13.79 33.38 23.74
CA THR A 25 14.47 32.08 23.66
C THR A 25 13.55 30.94 24.08
N LEU A 26 12.77 31.10 25.14
CA LEU A 26 11.79 30.10 25.58
C LEU A 26 10.72 29.83 24.50
N ILE A 27 10.20 30.88 23.85
CA ILE A 27 9.22 30.74 22.78
C ILE A 27 9.83 29.99 21.59
N VAL A 28 11.04 30.35 21.17
CA VAL A 28 11.73 29.68 20.06
C VAL A 28 12.00 28.21 20.38
N VAL A 29 12.48 27.90 21.59
CA VAL A 29 12.71 26.52 22.02
C VAL A 29 11.40 25.73 22.07
N ALA A 30 10.32 26.31 22.60
CA ALA A 30 9.01 25.66 22.62
C ALA A 30 8.48 25.39 21.20
N ALA A 31 8.61 26.35 20.29
CA ALA A 31 8.22 26.20 18.89
C ALA A 31 9.05 25.13 18.17
N LEU A 32 10.35 25.06 18.42
CA LEU A 32 11.23 24.02 17.87
C LEU A 32 10.89 22.63 18.41
N ILE A 33 10.59 22.51 19.71
CA ILE A 33 10.15 21.25 20.31
C ILE A 33 8.81 20.82 19.71
N LEU A 34 7.86 21.75 19.52
CA LEU A 34 6.57 21.45 18.88
C LEU A 34 6.77 21.01 17.42
N ALA A 35 7.57 21.73 16.65
CA ALA A 35 7.86 21.37 15.26
C ALA A 35 8.53 20.00 15.17
N TRP A 36 9.50 19.72 16.04
CA TRP A 36 10.13 18.40 16.13
C TRP A 36 9.13 17.31 16.50
N ARG A 37 8.22 17.57 17.45
CA ARG A 37 7.16 16.62 17.82
C ARG A 37 6.19 16.34 16.67
N VAL A 38 5.81 17.35 15.89
CA VAL A 38 4.97 17.17 14.69
C VAL A 38 5.69 16.33 13.64
N VAL A 39 6.98 16.59 13.40
CA VAL A 39 7.81 15.78 12.48
C VAL A 39 7.96 14.34 12.99
N VAL A 40 8.21 14.15 14.29
CA VAL A 40 8.35 12.82 14.90
C VAL A 40 7.04 12.05 14.88
N LEU A 41 5.91 12.69 15.18
CA LEU A 41 4.58 12.06 15.11
C LEU A 41 4.20 11.74 13.66
N GLY A 42 4.43 12.63 12.71
CA GLY A 42 4.21 12.35 11.29
C GLY A 42 5.11 11.25 10.75
N ALA A 43 6.37 11.17 11.21
CA ALA A 43 7.29 10.08 10.88
C ALA A 43 6.88 8.76 11.55
N LEU A 44 6.42 8.79 12.80
CA LEU A 44 5.89 7.62 13.51
C LEU A 44 4.59 7.13 12.88
N GLU A 45 3.71 8.01 12.43
CA GLU A 45 2.48 7.64 11.72
C GLU A 45 2.78 7.12 10.30
N ALA A 46 3.81 7.66 9.64
CA ALA A 46 4.33 7.09 8.39
C ALA A 46 5.02 5.72 8.59
N HIS A 47 5.62 5.47 9.75
CA HIS A 47 6.37 4.23 10.03
C HIS A 47 5.53 3.13 10.71
N PHE A 48 4.57 3.49 11.56
CA PHE A 48 3.68 2.57 12.28
C PHE A 48 2.23 2.61 11.78
N GLY A 49 1.76 3.75 11.27
CA GLY A 49 0.39 3.92 10.74
C GLY A 49 0.27 3.63 9.23
N SER A 50 1.36 3.23 8.57
CA SER A 50 1.34 2.89 7.14
C SER A 50 0.97 1.47 6.82
N GLY A 51 1.09 0.55 7.79
CA GLY A 51 1.00 -0.88 7.50
C GLY A 51 2.08 -1.34 6.52
N PHE A 52 3.14 -0.58 6.30
CA PHE A 52 4.19 -0.97 5.37
C PHE A 52 5.31 -1.72 6.12
N ASP A 53 5.37 -3.02 5.92
CA ASP A 53 6.45 -3.92 6.35
C ASP A 53 7.36 -4.27 5.15
N ASP A 54 8.57 -3.70 5.13
CA ASP A 54 9.62 -3.98 4.13
C ASP A 54 10.08 -5.45 4.16
N ARG A 55 10.18 -6.03 5.37
CA ARG A 55 10.59 -7.44 5.54
C ARG A 55 9.56 -8.36 4.90
N ARG A 56 8.28 -8.00 4.97
CA ARG A 56 7.22 -8.77 4.31
C ARG A 56 7.35 -8.74 2.78
N PHE A 57 7.73 -7.60 2.20
CA PHE A 57 8.04 -7.56 0.77
C PHE A 57 9.20 -8.50 0.41
N ASP A 58 10.29 -8.49 1.17
CA ASP A 58 11.46 -9.34 0.92
C ASP A 58 11.10 -10.84 1.03
N GLU A 59 10.27 -11.20 2.02
CA GLU A 59 9.75 -12.55 2.18
C GLU A 59 8.88 -12.98 0.99
N LEU A 60 7.95 -12.13 0.55
CA LEU A 60 7.06 -12.41 -0.58
C LEU A 60 7.82 -12.46 -1.90
N GLU A 61 8.80 -11.60 -2.09
CA GLU A 61 9.68 -11.61 -3.27
C GLU A 61 10.51 -12.90 -3.31
N THR A 62 11.11 -13.28 -2.18
CA THR A 62 11.84 -14.54 -2.05
C THR A 62 10.92 -15.73 -2.31
N ALA A 63 9.72 -15.76 -1.72
CA ALA A 63 8.75 -16.83 -1.92
C ALA A 63 8.30 -16.92 -3.37
N PHE A 64 8.07 -15.77 -4.03
CA PHE A 64 7.77 -15.69 -5.44
C PHE A 64 8.89 -16.27 -6.29
N GLU A 65 10.14 -15.84 -6.08
CA GLU A 65 11.31 -16.33 -6.84
C GLU A 65 11.45 -17.87 -6.77
N HIS A 66 11.24 -18.46 -5.60
CA HIS A 66 11.30 -19.92 -5.43
C HIS A 66 10.12 -20.67 -6.07
N ARG A 67 8.99 -19.98 -6.31
CA ARG A 67 7.72 -20.60 -6.72
C ARG A 67 7.12 -20.03 -8.00
N GLN A 68 7.89 -19.30 -8.81
CA GLN A 68 7.39 -18.68 -10.06
C GLN A 68 6.62 -19.64 -10.96
N PRO A 69 7.06 -20.91 -11.17
CA PRO A 69 6.29 -21.83 -11.99
C PRO A 69 4.90 -22.14 -11.43
N ALA A 70 4.73 -22.10 -10.10
CA ALA A 70 3.43 -22.30 -9.46
C ALA A 70 2.50 -21.09 -9.70
N PHE A 71 3.00 -19.87 -9.47
CA PHE A 71 2.24 -18.64 -9.75
C PHE A 71 1.82 -18.57 -11.21
N ALA A 72 2.72 -18.89 -12.15
CA ALA A 72 2.41 -18.91 -13.57
C ALA A 72 1.36 -19.99 -13.95
N ARG A 73 1.42 -21.18 -13.34
CA ARG A 73 0.40 -22.23 -13.54
C ARG A 73 -0.96 -21.79 -13.05
N ALA A 74 -1.01 -21.17 -11.87
CA ALA A 74 -2.26 -20.69 -11.29
C ALA A 74 -2.85 -19.51 -12.06
N ASP A 75 -2.02 -18.57 -12.55
CA ASP A 75 -2.46 -17.52 -13.48
C ASP A 75 -3.04 -18.12 -14.77
N ALA A 76 -2.35 -19.10 -15.37
CA ALA A 76 -2.85 -19.78 -16.56
C ALA A 76 -4.20 -20.46 -16.31
N ARG A 77 -4.34 -21.12 -15.16
CA ARG A 77 -5.62 -21.72 -14.76
C ARG A 77 -6.71 -20.68 -14.54
N MET A 78 -6.40 -19.55 -13.91
CA MET A 78 -7.36 -18.45 -13.76
C MET A 78 -7.80 -17.87 -15.12
N ARG A 79 -6.90 -17.82 -16.11
CA ARG A 79 -7.26 -17.44 -17.49
C ARG A 79 -8.17 -18.47 -18.16
N GLU A 80 -7.96 -19.77 -17.94
CA GLU A 80 -8.89 -20.82 -18.41
C GLU A 80 -10.29 -20.65 -17.78
N LEU A 81 -10.35 -20.39 -16.46
CA LEU A 81 -11.61 -20.13 -15.75
C LEU A 81 -12.31 -18.89 -16.32
N ALA A 82 -11.58 -17.80 -16.53
CA ALA A 82 -12.13 -16.58 -17.12
C ALA A 82 -12.68 -16.82 -18.54
N ALA A 83 -11.99 -17.62 -19.35
CA ALA A 83 -12.46 -17.98 -20.69
C ALA A 83 -13.72 -18.85 -20.65
N ALA A 84 -13.86 -19.73 -19.65
CA ALA A 84 -15.07 -20.53 -19.43
C ALA A 84 -16.25 -19.71 -18.92
N HIS A 85 -15.99 -18.58 -18.24
CA HIS A 85 -17.00 -17.69 -17.67
C HIS A 85 -16.87 -16.25 -18.23
N PRO A 86 -17.16 -16.01 -19.52
CA PRO A 86 -16.91 -14.73 -20.17
C PRO A 86 -17.79 -13.57 -19.67
N ARG A 87 -18.81 -13.85 -18.85
CA ARG A 87 -19.69 -12.85 -18.22
C ARG A 87 -19.41 -12.65 -16.73
N ALA A 88 -18.39 -13.33 -16.19
CA ALA A 88 -18.05 -13.20 -14.79
C ALA A 88 -17.54 -11.78 -14.51
N GLU A 89 -18.19 -11.10 -13.57
CA GLU A 89 -17.65 -9.89 -12.97
C GLU A 89 -16.51 -10.20 -12.02
N ARG A 90 -16.55 -11.38 -11.38
CA ARG A 90 -15.55 -11.84 -10.43
C ARG A 90 -15.44 -13.36 -10.45
N ILE A 91 -14.20 -13.85 -10.36
CA ILE A 91 -13.87 -15.24 -10.09
C ILE A 91 -12.93 -15.24 -8.87
N ALA A 92 -13.31 -15.96 -7.82
CA ALA A 92 -12.51 -16.15 -6.61
C ALA A 92 -12.21 -17.64 -6.44
N TRP A 93 -10.94 -17.98 -6.31
CA TRP A 93 -10.46 -19.36 -6.18
C TRP A 93 -9.68 -19.50 -4.88
N SER A 94 -10.19 -20.32 -3.96
CA SER A 94 -9.51 -20.74 -2.73
C SER A 94 -9.10 -22.22 -2.82
N LEU A 95 -8.46 -22.75 -1.78
CA LEU A 95 -8.11 -24.17 -1.75
C LEU A 95 -9.34 -25.08 -1.96
N GLY A 96 -10.50 -24.73 -1.39
CA GLY A 96 -11.68 -25.57 -1.37
C GLY A 96 -12.73 -25.26 -2.44
N LEU A 97 -12.80 -24.00 -2.90
CA LEU A 97 -13.91 -23.52 -3.73
C LEU A 97 -13.41 -22.65 -4.88
N ILE A 98 -14.13 -22.72 -6.00
CA ILE A 98 -14.10 -21.71 -7.06
C ILE A 98 -15.48 -21.07 -7.09
N CYS A 99 -15.54 -19.77 -6.82
CA CYS A 99 -16.74 -18.98 -6.79
C CYS A 99 -16.76 -18.02 -7.98
N VAL A 100 -17.87 -17.97 -8.70
CA VAL A 100 -18.07 -17.12 -9.87
C VAL A 100 -19.28 -16.24 -9.63
N ARG A 101 -19.11 -14.94 -9.86
CA ARG A 101 -20.19 -13.95 -9.82
C ARG A 101 -20.35 -13.29 -11.18
N ASP A 102 -21.50 -13.51 -11.80
CA ASP A 102 -21.91 -12.82 -13.03
C ASP A 102 -22.65 -11.52 -12.70
N ALA A 103 -22.71 -10.60 -13.67
CA ALA A 103 -23.41 -9.33 -13.51
C ALA A 103 -24.87 -9.46 -13.09
N GLY A 104 -25.21 -8.82 -11.97
CA GLY A 104 -26.55 -8.82 -11.39
C GLY A 104 -26.99 -10.19 -10.85
N ARG A 105 -26.07 -11.14 -10.63
CA ARG A 105 -26.36 -12.47 -10.09
C ARG A 105 -25.65 -12.68 -8.76
N ALA A 106 -26.22 -13.57 -7.94
CA ALA A 106 -25.56 -14.08 -6.76
C ALA A 106 -24.30 -14.88 -7.15
N GLU A 107 -23.31 -14.88 -6.26
CA GLU A 107 -22.11 -15.70 -6.41
C GLU A 107 -22.46 -17.19 -6.28
N ALA A 108 -21.95 -18.00 -7.22
CA ALA A 108 -22.11 -19.44 -7.23
C ALA A 108 -20.75 -20.12 -7.02
N CYS A 109 -20.66 -20.99 -6.02
CA CYS A 109 -19.42 -21.68 -5.66
C CYS A 109 -19.50 -23.17 -5.97
N GLU A 110 -18.46 -23.69 -6.61
CA GLU A 110 -18.27 -25.12 -6.83
C GLU A 110 -17.01 -25.62 -6.11
N PRO A 111 -16.99 -26.87 -5.64
CA PRO A 111 -15.78 -27.49 -5.11
C PRO A 111 -14.64 -27.49 -6.12
N THR A 112 -13.42 -27.21 -5.66
CA THR A 112 -12.21 -27.32 -6.49
C THR A 112 -11.98 -28.74 -6.97
N THR A 113 -11.54 -28.91 -8.23
CA THR A 113 -11.08 -30.22 -8.72
C THR A 113 -9.75 -30.62 -8.05
N PRO A 114 -9.35 -31.90 -8.08
CA PRO A 114 -8.02 -32.32 -7.60
C PRO A 114 -6.87 -31.59 -8.30
N ARG A 115 -7.03 -31.24 -9.58
CA ARG A 115 -6.05 -30.45 -10.33
C ARG A 115 -5.95 -29.03 -9.80
N ASP A 116 -7.08 -28.39 -9.50
CA ASP A 116 -7.11 -27.06 -8.89
C ASP A 116 -6.46 -27.10 -7.51
N GLN A 117 -6.83 -28.06 -6.66
CA GLN A 117 -6.22 -28.18 -5.33
C GLN A 117 -4.70 -28.38 -5.38
N ALA A 118 -4.18 -29.16 -6.32
CA ALA A 118 -2.75 -29.35 -6.51
C ALA A 118 -2.05 -28.06 -6.93
N ALA A 119 -2.63 -27.31 -7.88
CA ALA A 119 -2.09 -26.01 -8.30
C ALA A 119 -2.11 -24.98 -7.17
N TYR A 120 -3.15 -25.00 -6.34
CA TYR A 120 -3.30 -24.10 -5.20
C TYR A 120 -2.30 -24.39 -4.07
N LYS A 121 -2.10 -25.67 -3.73
CA LYS A 121 -1.17 -26.09 -2.65
C LYS A 121 0.29 -25.69 -2.90
N ASP A 122 0.67 -25.46 -4.16
CA ASP A 122 2.00 -24.98 -4.53
C ASP A 122 2.21 -23.47 -4.24
N LEU A 123 1.17 -22.76 -3.75
CA LEU A 123 1.15 -21.32 -3.44
C LEU A 123 1.01 -21.09 -1.92
N PRO A 124 2.04 -21.39 -1.11
CA PRO A 124 1.95 -21.23 0.34
C PRO A 124 1.65 -19.79 0.73
N GLY A 125 0.69 -19.60 1.64
CA GLY A 125 0.27 -18.29 2.14
C GLY A 125 -0.75 -17.56 1.30
N VAL A 126 -1.03 -18.00 0.06
CA VAL A 126 -2.14 -17.43 -0.73
C VAL A 126 -3.46 -17.98 -0.19
N ASP A 127 -4.40 -17.09 0.15
CA ASP A 127 -5.71 -17.44 0.71
C ASP A 127 -6.83 -17.41 -0.32
N VAL A 128 -6.68 -16.54 -1.33
CA VAL A 128 -7.57 -16.51 -2.48
C VAL A 128 -6.87 -15.93 -3.71
N ILE A 129 -7.16 -16.50 -4.87
CA ILE A 129 -6.79 -15.96 -6.17
C ILE A 129 -8.02 -15.31 -6.77
N VAL A 130 -7.92 -14.05 -7.18
CA VAL A 130 -9.05 -13.25 -7.65
C VAL A 130 -8.78 -12.74 -9.07
N ARG A 131 -9.81 -12.78 -9.91
CA ARG A 131 -9.90 -12.01 -11.15
C ARG A 131 -11.22 -11.25 -11.16
N GLN A 132 -11.18 -9.99 -11.54
CA GLN A 132 -12.36 -9.12 -11.62
C GLN A 132 -12.43 -8.42 -12.98
N SER A 133 -13.64 -8.17 -13.46
CA SER A 133 -13.89 -7.47 -14.73
C SER A 133 -13.47 -6.00 -14.70
N LYS A 134 -13.60 -5.34 -13.54
CA LYS A 134 -13.14 -3.95 -13.34
C LYS A 134 -11.61 -3.81 -13.43
N ASP A 135 -10.89 -4.91 -13.21
CA ASP A 135 -9.43 -4.98 -13.21
C ASP A 135 -8.94 -5.81 -14.40
N GLU A 136 -9.32 -5.39 -15.62
CA GLU A 136 -9.10 -6.17 -16.82
C GLU A 136 -7.63 -6.61 -16.99
N GLY A 137 -7.45 -7.86 -17.40
CA GLY A 137 -6.13 -8.44 -17.66
C GLY A 137 -5.31 -8.74 -16.41
N ARG A 138 -5.86 -8.57 -15.19
CA ARG A 138 -5.15 -8.78 -13.93
C ARG A 138 -5.61 -10.02 -13.18
N THR A 139 -4.67 -10.69 -12.53
CA THR A 139 -4.89 -11.79 -11.59
C THR A 139 -4.23 -11.41 -10.27
N PHE A 140 -4.95 -11.55 -9.17
CA PHE A 140 -4.50 -11.19 -7.82
C PHE A 140 -4.35 -12.44 -6.96
N PHE A 141 -3.25 -12.56 -6.25
CA PHE A 141 -2.94 -13.62 -5.29
C PHE A 141 -2.88 -12.98 -3.91
N ARG A 142 -3.96 -13.11 -3.14
CA ARG A 142 -4.16 -12.39 -1.88
C ARG A 142 -3.69 -13.23 -0.69
N PHE A 143 -2.98 -12.59 0.22
CA PHE A 143 -2.51 -13.13 1.50
C PHE A 143 -3.40 -12.53 2.61
N HIS A 144 -4.64 -13.04 2.70
CA HIS A 144 -5.72 -12.55 3.56
C HIS A 144 -5.69 -13.10 5.00
N GLY A 145 -5.01 -14.23 5.23
CA GLY A 145 -4.89 -14.92 6.52
C GLY A 145 -3.93 -14.26 7.50
N ASP A 146 -3.25 -13.19 7.09
CA ASP A 146 -2.40 -12.37 7.93
C ASP A 146 -3.22 -11.22 8.57
N ASP A 147 -2.89 -10.88 9.82
CA ASP A 147 -3.37 -9.62 10.43
C ASP A 147 -2.99 -8.44 9.51
N PRO A 148 -3.86 -7.44 9.30
CA PRO A 148 -3.50 -6.24 8.55
C PRO A 148 -2.17 -5.68 9.06
N PRO A 149 -1.25 -5.28 8.17
CA PRO A 149 -1.41 -5.02 6.73
C PRO A 149 -1.40 -6.25 5.81
N ARG A 150 -2.35 -6.28 4.86
CA ARG A 150 -2.47 -7.38 3.87
C ARG A 150 -1.72 -7.04 2.58
N TYR A 151 -1.09 -8.05 2.02
CA TYR A 151 -0.31 -7.94 0.79
C TYR A 151 -0.96 -8.75 -0.32
N THR A 152 -0.68 -8.38 -1.57
CA THR A 152 -1.18 -9.09 -2.74
C THR A 152 -0.11 -9.17 -3.80
N ILE A 153 0.12 -10.34 -4.37
CA ILE A 153 0.87 -10.44 -5.62
C ILE A 153 -0.11 -10.24 -6.78
N MET A 154 0.22 -9.37 -7.73
CA MET A 154 -0.58 -9.14 -8.92
C MET A 154 0.22 -9.55 -10.16
N HIS A 155 -0.46 -10.21 -11.09
CA HIS A 155 -0.01 -10.36 -12.47
C HIS A 155 -0.90 -9.52 -13.40
N ALA A 156 -0.30 -8.69 -14.25
CA ALA A 156 -0.96 -7.90 -15.28
C ALA A 156 -0.50 -8.36 -16.67
N SER A 157 -1.40 -9.05 -17.39
CA SER A 157 -1.15 -9.46 -18.76
C SER A 157 -1.28 -8.26 -19.72
N GLY A 158 -0.21 -7.95 -20.46
CA GLY A 158 -0.21 -6.88 -21.48
C GLY A 158 0.75 -5.71 -21.23
N GLY A 159 1.58 -5.74 -20.19
CA GLY A 159 2.57 -4.68 -19.94
C GLY A 159 1.97 -3.37 -19.41
N THR A 160 0.78 -3.44 -18.83
CA THR A 160 0.10 -2.34 -18.15
C THR A 160 0.93 -1.83 -16.97
N ASP A 161 0.90 -0.51 -16.74
CA ASP A 161 1.64 0.13 -15.65
C ASP A 161 1.07 -0.30 -14.28
N VAL A 162 1.86 -1.12 -13.58
CA VAL A 162 1.52 -1.66 -12.27
C VAL A 162 1.62 -0.60 -11.17
N ALA A 163 2.52 0.37 -11.32
CA ALA A 163 2.67 1.43 -10.33
C ALA A 163 1.50 2.41 -10.39
N ALA A 164 1.10 2.81 -11.60
CA ALA A 164 -0.10 3.62 -11.79
C ALA A 164 -1.35 2.92 -11.25
N TYR A 165 -1.51 1.62 -11.55
CA TYR A 165 -2.62 0.83 -10.99
C TYR A 165 -2.60 0.81 -9.45
N ALA A 166 -1.42 0.60 -8.85
CA ALA A 166 -1.28 0.59 -7.40
C ALA A 166 -1.74 1.92 -6.77
N GLU A 167 -1.31 3.04 -7.34
CA GLU A 167 -1.68 4.39 -6.89
C GLU A 167 -3.18 4.65 -7.04
N ASP A 168 -3.74 4.42 -8.22
CA ASP A 168 -5.16 4.66 -8.53
C ASP A 168 -6.10 3.86 -7.59
N HIS A 169 -5.70 2.63 -7.27
CA HIS A 169 -6.49 1.74 -6.42
C HIS A 169 -6.14 1.86 -4.93
N GLY A 170 -5.20 2.73 -4.55
CA GLY A 170 -4.92 3.09 -3.15
C GLY A 170 -3.99 2.14 -2.41
N PHE A 171 -3.25 1.32 -3.14
CA PHE A 171 -2.16 0.52 -2.58
C PHE A 171 -1.00 1.46 -2.20
N ARG A 172 -0.57 1.45 -0.93
CA ARG A 172 0.46 2.38 -0.44
C ARG A 172 1.85 2.16 -1.01
N SER A 173 2.11 0.96 -1.53
CA SER A 173 3.40 0.59 -2.06
C SER A 173 3.26 -0.47 -3.13
N THR A 174 4.27 -0.54 -3.98
CA THR A 174 4.39 -1.53 -5.03
C THR A 174 5.85 -1.92 -5.20
N ARG A 175 6.11 -3.18 -5.52
CA ARG A 175 7.43 -3.69 -5.88
C ARG A 175 7.31 -4.57 -7.11
N SER A 176 7.97 -4.18 -8.19
CA SER A 176 8.07 -5.02 -9.38
C SER A 176 8.90 -6.27 -9.06
N LEU A 177 8.38 -7.44 -9.43
CA LEU A 177 9.06 -8.72 -9.31
C LEU A 177 9.68 -9.13 -10.65
N LYS A 178 8.83 -9.19 -11.67
CA LYS A 178 9.15 -9.56 -13.06
C LYS A 178 8.25 -8.78 -14.02
N PRO A 179 8.51 -8.79 -15.34
CA PRO A 179 7.60 -8.18 -16.29
C PRO A 179 6.15 -8.64 -16.06
N GLY A 180 5.27 -7.70 -15.75
CA GLY A 180 3.86 -7.95 -15.43
C GLY A 180 3.55 -8.44 -14.01
N TRP A 181 4.55 -8.76 -13.18
CA TRP A 181 4.36 -9.25 -11.80
C TRP A 181 4.81 -8.22 -10.78
N ALA A 182 4.00 -7.98 -9.75
CA ALA A 182 4.37 -7.10 -8.65
C ALA A 182 3.76 -7.55 -7.31
N ILE A 183 4.38 -7.14 -6.22
CA ILE A 183 3.77 -7.12 -4.89
C ILE A 183 3.10 -5.77 -4.71
N LEU A 184 1.84 -5.78 -4.32
CA LEU A 184 1.07 -4.64 -3.88
C LEU A 184 1.04 -4.66 -2.34
N GLY A 185 1.39 -3.53 -1.73
CA GLY A 185 1.31 -3.35 -0.29
C GLY A 185 -0.13 -3.20 0.19
N PRO A 186 -0.36 -2.81 1.46
CA PRO A 186 -1.71 -2.68 1.98
C PRO A 186 -2.47 -1.49 1.40
N ILE A 187 -3.79 -1.66 1.37
CA ILE A 187 -4.75 -0.56 1.35
C ILE A 187 -5.06 -0.25 2.83
N PRO A 188 -4.79 0.97 3.32
CA PRO A 188 -4.86 1.30 4.75
C PRO A 188 -6.29 1.44 5.29
N ASP A 189 -7.22 1.72 4.39
CA ASP A 189 -8.63 1.90 4.67
C ASP A 189 -9.33 0.57 4.43
N VAL A 190 -9.93 0.00 5.48
CA VAL A 190 -10.56 -1.33 5.42
C VAL A 190 -11.78 -1.32 4.50
N ASP A 191 -12.57 -0.25 4.50
CA ASP A 191 -13.75 -0.14 3.62
C ASP A 191 -13.30 -0.07 2.16
N ARG A 192 -12.24 0.69 1.88
CA ARG A 192 -11.63 0.74 0.54
C ARG A 192 -10.99 -0.59 0.15
N GLU A 193 -10.37 -1.30 1.09
CA GLU A 193 -9.84 -2.64 0.84
C GLU A 193 -11.00 -3.60 0.49
N GLU A 194 -12.07 -3.59 1.27
CA GLU A 194 -13.26 -4.40 1.01
C GLU A 194 -13.83 -4.09 -0.38
N ASP A 195 -13.99 -2.81 -0.74
CA ASP A 195 -14.45 -2.35 -2.05
C ASP A 195 -13.54 -2.81 -3.20
N GLN A 196 -12.20 -2.81 -3.02
CA GLN A 196 -11.28 -3.35 -4.02
C GLN A 196 -11.61 -4.82 -4.31
N TRP A 197 -11.99 -5.57 -3.28
CA TRP A 197 -12.29 -6.99 -3.37
C TRP A 197 -13.78 -7.33 -3.46
N GLN A 198 -14.66 -6.35 -3.69
CA GLN A 198 -16.01 -6.59 -4.22
C GLN A 198 -15.97 -6.60 -5.74
#